data_AF-A0A7W8X9X3-F1
#
_entry.id   AF-A0A7W8X9X3-F1
#
_cell.length_a   1.000
_cell.length_b   1.000
_cell.length_c   1.000
_cell.angle_alpha   90.00
_cell.angle_beta   90.00
_cell.angle_gamma   90.00
#
_symmetry.space_group_name_H-M   'P 1'
#
loop_
_entity.id
_entity.type
_entity.pdbx_description
1 polymer ?
#
loop_
_entity_poly.entity_id
_entity_poly.type
_entity_poly.pdbx_seq_one_letter_code
_entity_poly.pdbx_strand_id
1 'polypeptide(L)' 'MTQYVWTLRAPGVHYLQRVTTLDEMQDALTKLKLPGGVPPAWILTNTGSGDAAGHGRYTHNAGGKDEWSLAWTMLDS' A
#
# COMPACT_ATOMS: atom_id res chain seq x y z
N MET A 1 18.05 6.77 4.22
CA MET A 1 17.14 5.63 3.92
C MET A 1 15.73 6.15 4.09
N THR A 2 14.98 6.25 3.01
CA THR A 2 13.62 6.80 3.04
C THR A 2 12.67 5.76 3.60
N GLN A 3 12.02 6.07 4.70
CA GLN A 3 11.01 5.19 5.30
C GLN A 3 9.64 5.56 4.75
N TYR A 4 8.73 4.60 4.74
CA TYR A 4 7.35 4.78 4.35
C TYR A 4 6.47 4.23 5.46
N VAL A 5 5.61 5.07 6.00
CA VAL A 5 4.50 4.61 6.83
C VAL A 5 3.35 4.26 5.91
N TRP A 6 2.85 3.04 6.02
CA TRP A 6 1.73 2.60 5.21
C TRP A 6 0.68 1.89 6.05
N THR A 7 -0.56 2.02 5.60
CA THR A 7 -1.76 1.54 6.25
C THR A 7 -2.60 0.80 5.23
N LEU A 8 -2.82 -0.49 5.46
CA LEU A 8 -3.73 -1.33 4.70
C LEU A 8 -5.02 -1.52 5.48
N ARG A 9 -6.15 -1.31 4.81
CA ARG A 9 -7.50 -1.58 5.30
C ARG A 9 -8.20 -2.57 4.39
N ALA A 10 -8.65 -3.69 4.93
CA ALA A 10 -9.53 -4.63 4.24
C ALA A 10 -10.83 -4.84 5.05
N PRO A 11 -12.00 -5.03 4.39
CA PRO A 11 -13.24 -5.44 5.04
C PRO A 11 -13.04 -6.80 5.69
N GLY A 12 -13.36 -6.88 6.98
CA GLY A 12 -13.24 -8.13 7.73
C GLY A 12 -12.02 -8.24 8.64
N VAL A 13 -11.62 -7.15 9.33
CA VAL A 13 -10.79 -7.11 10.56
C VAL A 13 -9.34 -6.63 10.39
N HIS A 14 -8.73 -6.66 9.20
CA HIS A 14 -7.31 -6.33 9.10
C HIS A 14 -7.02 -4.86 8.77
N TYR A 15 -6.83 -4.08 9.84
CA TYR A 15 -6.07 -2.83 9.81
C TYR A 15 -4.60 -3.17 10.06
N LEU A 16 -3.75 -3.00 9.04
CA LEU A 16 -2.31 -3.23 9.17
C LEU A 16 -1.59 -1.91 8.94
N GLN A 17 -0.90 -1.41 9.97
CA GLN A 17 -0.05 -0.23 9.87
C GLN A 17 1.39 -0.64 10.15
N ARG A 18 2.31 -0.29 9.25
CA ARG A 18 3.75 -0.55 9.40
C ARG A 18 4.56 0.63 8.89
N VAL A 19 5.76 0.77 9.44
CA VAL A 19 6.80 1.67 8.93
C VAL A 19 7.91 0.79 8.38
N THR A 20 8.11 0.84 7.08
CA THR A 20 9.10 0.00 6.38
C THR A 20 9.76 0.81 5.27
N THR A 21 10.78 0.27 4.63
CA THR A 21 11.26 0.83 3.36
C THR A 21 10.31 0.49 2.22
N LEU A 22 10.52 1.10 1.04
CA LEU A 22 9.73 0.80 -0.17
C LEU A 22 9.82 -0.69 -0.57
N ASP A 23 11.02 -1.26 -0.49
CA ASP A 23 11.29 -2.67 -0.83
C ASP A 23 10.56 -3.62 0.14
N GLU A 24 10.66 -3.35 1.44
CA GLU A 24 9.94 -4.11 2.46
C GLU A 24 8.42 -3.96 2.37
N MET A 25 7.93 -2.78 1.98
CA MET A 25 6.52 -2.57 1.72
C MET A 25 6.04 -3.46 0.56
N GLN A 26 6.80 -3.51 -0.54
CA GLN A 26 6.48 -4.36 -1.69
C GLN A 26 6.50 -5.85 -1.32
N ASP A 27 7.50 -6.30 -0.56
CA ASP A 27 7.60 -7.68 -0.09
C ASP A 27 6.43 -8.05 0.85
N ALA A 28 6.09 -7.17 1.80
CA ALA A 28 4.97 -7.39 2.71
C ALA A 28 3.63 -7.47 1.96
N LEU A 29 3.38 -6.58 0.99
CA LEU A 29 2.17 -6.60 0.17
C LEU A 29 2.09 -7.86 -0.70
N THR A 30 3.23 -8.34 -1.20
CA THR A 30 3.33 -9.61 -1.97
C THR A 30 2.97 -10.80 -1.08
N LYS A 31 3.47 -10.85 0.16
CA LYS A 31 3.18 -11.90 1.13
C LYS A 31 1.72 -11.92 1.58
N LEU A 32 1.08 -10.75 1.65
CA LEU A 32 -0.34 -10.61 2.02
C LEU A 32 -1.29 -11.17 0.96
N LYS A 33 -0.83 -11.42 -0.27
CA LYS A 33 -1.64 -11.93 -1.39
C LYS A 33 -2.97 -11.18 -1.53
N LEU A 34 -2.88 -9.86 -1.65
CA LEU A 34 -4.06 -8.99 -1.73
C LEU A 34 -5.00 -9.43 -2.87
N PRO A 35 -6.32 -9.43 -2.64
CA PRO A 35 -7.28 -9.79 -3.66
C PRO A 35 -7.23 -8.80 -4.84
N GLY A 36 -7.52 -9.30 -6.04
CA GLY A 36 -7.43 -8.53 -7.29
C GLY A 36 -6.14 -8.75 -8.09
N GLY A 37 -5.15 -9.49 -7.56
CA GLY A 37 -3.95 -9.88 -8.31
C GLY A 37 -3.08 -8.71 -8.78
N VAL A 38 -3.27 -7.52 -8.20
CA VAL A 38 -2.58 -6.31 -8.63
C VAL A 38 -1.17 -6.30 -8.02
N PRO A 39 -0.11 -6.16 -8.85
CA PRO A 39 1.26 -6.09 -8.35
C PRO A 39 1.47 -4.87 -7.44
N PRO A 40 2.09 -5.03 -6.25
CA PRO A 40 2.41 -3.91 -5.35
C PRO A 40 3.19 -2.80 -6.02
N ALA A 41 4.16 -3.16 -6.88
CA ALA A 41 4.93 -2.21 -7.66
C ALA A 41 4.05 -1.37 -8.59
N TRP A 42 3.08 -1.99 -9.27
CA TRP A 42 2.15 -1.26 -10.14
C TRP A 42 1.29 -0.29 -9.35
N ILE A 43 0.82 -0.67 -8.16
CA ILE A 43 0.04 0.21 -7.28
C ILE A 43 0.85 1.45 -6.95
N LEU A 44 2.08 1.28 -6.47
CA LEU A 44 2.99 2.36 -6.09
C LEU A 44 3.31 3.29 -7.28
N THR A 45 3.57 2.73 -8.46
CA THR A 45 3.82 3.52 -9.67
C THR A 45 2.58 4.25 -10.16
N ASN A 46 1.41 3.61 -10.14
CA ASN A 46 0.17 4.13 -10.73
C ASN A 46 -0.53 5.18 -9.85
N THR A 47 -0.35 5.11 -8.53
CA THR A 47 -0.95 6.07 -7.59
C THR A 47 -0.01 7.19 -7.17
N GLY A 48 1.05 7.40 -7.95
CA GLY A 48 1.88 8.59 -7.78
C GLY A 48 2.81 8.50 -6.58
N SER A 49 3.53 7.39 -6.39
CA SER A 49 4.79 7.47 -5.61
C SER A 49 5.81 8.46 -6.22
N GLY A 50 5.49 9.04 -7.39
CA GLY A 50 6.19 10.14 -8.02
C GLY A 50 5.63 11.55 -7.76
N ASP A 51 4.54 11.71 -7.00
CA ASP A 51 4.20 13.06 -6.49
C ASP A 51 5.28 13.47 -5.49
N ALA A 52 5.83 14.67 -5.66
CA ALA A 52 6.97 15.23 -4.93
C ALA A 52 6.81 15.29 -3.39
N ALA A 53 5.69 14.82 -2.86
CA ALA A 53 5.35 14.78 -1.45
C ALA A 53 5.35 13.34 -0.86
N GLY A 54 5.68 12.31 -1.66
CA GLY A 54 5.96 10.95 -1.19
C GLY A 54 4.79 10.20 -0.53
N HIS A 55 3.56 10.68 -0.65
CA HIS A 55 2.39 10.02 -0.11
C HIS A 55 1.43 9.61 -1.22
N GLY A 56 0.68 8.53 -1.00
CA GLY A 56 -0.25 7.99 -1.98
C GLY A 56 -1.35 7.19 -1.32
N ARG A 57 -2.46 7.02 -2.05
CA ARG A 57 -3.56 6.16 -1.64
C ARG A 57 -4.10 5.40 -2.83
N TYR A 58 -4.16 4.08 -2.69
CA TYR A 58 -4.83 3.17 -3.59
C TYR A 58 -6.08 2.60 -2.92
N THR A 59 -7.17 2.50 -3.68
CA THR A 59 -8.38 1.83 -3.22
C THR A 59 -8.80 0.84 -4.29
N HIS A 60 -8.78 -0.44 -3.94
CA HIS A 60 -9.30 -1.52 -4.76
C HIS A 60 -10.77 -1.72 -4.40
N ASN A 61 -11.65 -1.39 -5.34
CA ASN A 61 -13.09 -1.48 -5.15
C ASN A 61 -13.65 -2.60 -6.05
N ALA A 62 -13.34 -3.85 -5.71
CA ALA A 62 -13.86 -5.04 -6.40
C ALA A 62 -15.25 -5.47 -5.89
N GLY A 63 -15.75 -4.86 -4.81
CA GLY A 63 -17.03 -5.17 -4.17
C GLY A 63 -16.94 -6.32 -3.17
N GLY A 64 -17.50 -6.11 -1.97
CA GLY A 64 -17.68 -7.16 -0.97
C GLY A 64 -16.42 -7.43 -0.14
N LYS A 65 -15.96 -8.69 -0.12
CA LYS A 65 -14.82 -9.14 0.71
C LYS A 65 -13.46 -8.86 0.07
N ASP A 66 -13.45 -8.53 -1.21
CA ASP A 66 -12.25 -8.30 -2.00
C ASP A 66 -11.88 -6.82 -2.08
N GLU A 67 -12.68 -5.93 -1.47
CA GLU A 67 -12.32 -4.52 -1.38
C GLU A 67 -11.11 -4.33 -0.45
N TRP A 68 -10.24 -3.36 -0.71
CA TRP A 68 -9.22 -2.94 0.24
C TRP A 68 -8.67 -1.57 -0.14
N SER A 69 -8.06 -0.89 0.83
CA SER A 69 -7.41 0.39 0.64
C SER A 69 -6.01 0.35 1.21
N LEU A 70 -5.05 0.89 0.48
CA LEU A 70 -3.68 1.06 0.92
C LEU A 70 -3.35 2.55 0.87
N ALA A 71 -2.93 3.12 1.98
CA ALA A 71 -2.42 4.48 2.06
C ALA A 71 -0.97 4.44 2.52
N TRP A 72 -0.10 5.26 1.95
CA TRP A 72 1.30 5.39 2.39
C TRP A 72 1.74 6.84 2.40
N THR A 73 2.74 7.10 3.22
CA THR A 73 3.39 8.39 3.38
C THR A 73 4.88 8.16 3.56
N MET A 74 5.67 8.76 2.68
CA MET A 74 7.10 8.84 2.77
C MET A 74 7.46 9.71 3.97
N LEU A 75 8.35 9.20 4.80
CA LEU A 75 9.05 9.92 5.84
C LEU A 75 10.41 10.27 5.24
N ASP A 76 10.50 11.49 4.69
CA ASP A 76 11.79 12.10 4.41
C ASP A 76 12.36 12.55 5.76
N SER A 77 13.58 12.12 6.07
CA SER A 77 14.25 12.37 7.34
C SER A 77 15.45 13.27 7.15
#